data_AF-A0A6S8UKN5-F1
#
_entry.id   AF-A0A6S8UKN5-F1
#
_cell.length_a   1.000
_cell.length_b   1.000
_cell.length_c   1.000
_cell.angle_alpha   90.00
_cell.angle_beta   90.00
_cell.angle_gamma   90.00
#
_symmetry.space_group_name_H-M   'P 1'
#
loop_
_entity.id
_entity.type
_entity.pdbx_description
1 polymer ?
#
loop_
_entity_poly.entity_id
_entity_poly.type
_entity_poly.pdbx_seq_one_letter_code
_entity_poly.pdbx_strand_id
1 'polypeptide(L)'
;MHLREQVIDYRKNELEEQMLTNLYKKTWVAGLITLDFACHTLANHEIIANMARHSENYNLRVRDEEGRTVEELLVANVGKVDPKRHLEHGVDEVMAANIMQVLGIMLKTLVF
;
A
#
# COMPACT_ATOMS: atom_id res chain seq x y z
N MET A 1 -7.05 -23.78 -40.87
CA MET A 1 -8.10 -22.78 -40.59
C MET A 1 -7.40 -21.43 -40.47
N HIS A 2 -7.56 -20.52 -41.44
CA HIS A 2 -6.88 -19.22 -41.43
C HIS A 2 -7.79 -18.21 -40.71
N LEU A 3 -7.52 -17.95 -39.43
CA LEU A 3 -8.13 -16.85 -38.69
C LEU A 3 -7.64 -15.53 -39.31
N ARG A 4 -8.56 -14.69 -39.80
CA ARG A 4 -8.24 -13.30 -40.15
C ARG A 4 -8.59 -12.43 -38.96
N GLU A 5 -7.60 -11.69 -38.48
CA GLU A 5 -7.81 -10.65 -37.49
C GLU A 5 -8.57 -9.49 -38.16
N GLN A 6 -9.69 -9.07 -37.55
CA GLN A 6 -10.40 -7.85 -37.92
C GLN A 6 -9.96 -6.73 -36.97
N VAL A 7 -9.67 -5.55 -37.52
CA VAL A 7 -9.33 -4.37 -36.74
C VAL A 7 -10.61 -3.81 -36.12
N ILE A 8 -10.66 -3.76 -34.79
CA ILE A 8 -11.74 -3.13 -34.02
C ILE A 8 -11.27 -1.70 -33.71
N ASP A 9 -12.07 -0.71 -34.07
CA ASP A 9 -11.81 0.70 -33.74
C ASP A 9 -12.91 1.25 -32.81
N TYR A 10 -12.53 2.21 -31.97
CA TYR A 10 -13.43 2.84 -31.00
C TYR A 10 -13.58 4.32 -31.33
N ARG A 11 -14.81 4.76 -31.58
CA ARG A 11 -15.12 6.18 -31.71
C ARG A 11 -15.13 6.81 -30.32
N LYS A 12 -14.25 7.78 -30.09
CA LYS A 12 -14.18 8.55 -28.84
C LYS A 12 -14.91 9.87 -28.99
N ASN A 13 -15.78 10.19 -28.05
CA ASN A 13 -16.39 11.51 -27.90
C ASN A 13 -15.82 12.17 -26.64
N GLU A 14 -15.44 13.44 -26.72
CA GLU A 14 -14.87 14.19 -25.58
C GLU A 14 -15.82 14.18 -24.37
N LEU A 15 -17.14 14.27 -24.58
CA LEU A 15 -18.12 14.26 -23.49
C LEU A 15 -18.23 12.89 -22.82
N GLU A 16 -18.16 11.81 -23.60
CA GLU A 16 -18.17 10.43 -23.08
C GLU A 16 -16.88 10.14 -22.32
N GLU A 17 -15.74 10.62 -22.82
CA GLU A 17 -14.45 10.50 -22.14
C GLU A 17 -14.44 11.28 -20.82
N GLN A 18 -14.98 12.50 -20.78
CA GLN A 18 -15.14 13.26 -19.55
C GLN A 18 -16.09 12.57 -18.56
N MET A 19 -17.20 12.02 -19.04
CA MET A 19 -18.15 11.25 -18.22
C MET A 19 -17.47 10.01 -17.61
N LEU A 20 -16.77 9.23 -18.42
CA LEU A 20 -16.04 8.04 -17.98
C LEU A 20 -14.91 8.40 -17.01
N THR A 21 -14.21 9.50 -17.27
CA THR A 21 -13.17 10.01 -16.35
C THR A 21 -13.80 10.38 -15.00
N ASN A 22 -14.95 11.04 -15.00
CA ASN A 22 -15.64 11.42 -13.77
C ASN A 22 -16.15 10.20 -12.98
N LEU A 23 -16.53 9.11 -13.64
CA LEU A 23 -16.89 7.86 -12.97
C LEU A 23 -15.69 7.23 -12.24
N TYR A 24 -14.49 7.33 -12.83
CA TYR A 24 -13.27 6.74 -12.25
C TYR A 24 -12.56 7.66 -11.25
N LYS A 25 -12.88 8.96 -11.19
CA LYS A 25 -12.29 9.89 -10.23
C LYS A 25 -12.60 9.42 -8.81
N LYS A 26 -11.57 8.95 -8.11
CA LYS A 26 -11.66 8.67 -6.67
C LYS A 26 -12.16 9.93 -5.96
N THR A 27 -13.23 9.78 -5.18
CA THR A 27 -13.79 10.86 -4.39
C THR A 27 -12.76 11.25 -3.31
N TRP A 28 -12.01 12.32 -3.56
CA TRP A 28 -11.04 12.89 -2.61
C TRP A 28 -11.68 13.26 -1.26
N VAL A 29 -13.00 13.49 -1.24
CA VAL A 29 -13.79 13.71 -0.03
C VAL A 29 -13.73 12.52 0.93
N ALA A 30 -13.57 11.28 0.44
CA ALA A 30 -13.37 10.13 1.32
C ALA A 30 -12.11 10.28 2.20
N GLY A 31 -11.08 10.98 1.71
CA GLY A 31 -9.87 11.29 2.48
C GLY A 31 -10.05 12.42 3.50
N LEU A 32 -11.15 13.16 3.46
CA LEU A 32 -11.51 14.20 4.45
C LEU A 32 -12.36 13.64 5.61
N ILE A 33 -12.86 12.40 5.48
CA ILE A 33 -13.58 11.71 6.55
C ILE A 33 -12.54 11.17 7.52
N THR A 34 -12.38 11.84 8.66
CA THR A 34 -11.54 11.31 9.75
C THR A 34 -12.20 10.07 10.35
N LEU A 35 -11.41 9.02 10.56
CA LEU A 35 -11.84 7.81 11.25
C LEU A 35 -12.02 8.09 12.75
N ASP A 36 -12.77 7.22 13.42
CA ASP A 36 -12.83 7.19 14.88
C ASP A 36 -11.43 6.97 15.46
N PHE A 37 -11.09 7.74 16.49
CA PHE A 37 -9.77 7.74 17.10
C PHE A 37 -9.43 6.40 17.78
N ALA A 38 -10.43 5.72 18.36
CA ALA A 38 -10.20 4.43 19.00
C ALA A 38 -9.89 3.37 17.93
N CYS A 39 -10.67 3.34 16.84
CA CYS A 39 -10.41 2.46 15.71
C CYS A 39 -9.02 2.70 15.08
N HIS A 40 -8.66 3.96 14.83
CA HIS A 40 -7.34 4.32 14.27
C HIS A 40 -6.20 3.86 15.19
N THR A 41 -6.34 4.13 16.50
CA THR A 41 -5.33 3.73 17.49
C THR A 41 -5.15 2.22 17.54
N LEU A 42 -6.25 1.45 17.48
CA LEU A 42 -6.20 -0.01 17.44
C LEU A 42 -5.50 -0.52 16.16
N ALA A 43 -5.84 0.03 14.99
CA ALA A 43 -5.20 -0.34 13.73
C ALA A 43 -3.69 -0.03 13.75
N ASN A 44 -3.29 1.16 14.21
CA ASN A 44 -1.89 1.52 14.40
C ASN A 44 -1.16 0.55 15.34
N HIS A 45 -1.80 0.18 16.45
CA HIS A 45 -1.22 -0.75 17.41
C HIS A 45 -0.98 -2.13 16.79
N GLU A 46 -1.94 -2.64 16.03
CA GLU A 46 -1.82 -3.93 15.34
C GLU A 46 -0.68 -3.92 14.31
N ILE A 47 -0.58 -2.87 13.50
CA ILE A 47 0.49 -2.76 12.49
C ILE A 47 1.86 -2.65 13.17
N ILE A 48 1.99 -1.84 14.23
CA ILE A 48 3.25 -1.71 14.99
C ILE A 48 3.63 -3.02 15.67
N ALA A 49 2.66 -3.77 16.23
CA ALA A 49 2.91 -5.08 16.83
C ALA A 49 3.40 -6.09 15.78
N ASN A 50 2.79 -6.09 14.59
CA ASN A 50 3.24 -6.90 13.46
C ASN A 50 4.65 -6.51 13.00
N MET A 51 4.94 -5.21 12.92
CA MET A 51 6.28 -4.70 12.61
C MET A 51 7.32 -5.15 13.64
N ALA A 52 7.00 -5.14 14.94
CA ALA A 52 7.91 -5.63 15.98
C ALA A 52 8.27 -7.11 15.75
N ARG A 53 7.27 -7.95 15.42
CA ARG A 53 7.50 -9.36 15.07
C ARG A 53 8.33 -9.51 13.79
N HIS A 54 8.11 -8.67 12.77
CA HIS A 54 8.92 -8.69 11.56
C HIS A 54 10.36 -8.22 11.80
N SER A 55 10.58 -7.30 12.75
CA SER A 55 11.90 -6.82 13.16
C SER A 55 12.72 -7.93 13.82
N GLU A 56 12.11 -8.72 14.70
CA GLU A 56 12.77 -9.89 15.29
C GLU A 56 13.15 -10.93 14.24
N ASN A 57 12.24 -11.24 13.30
CA ASN A 57 12.52 -12.15 12.19
C ASN A 57 13.61 -11.61 11.25
N TYR A 58 13.62 -10.31 10.99
CA TYR A 58 14.68 -9.66 10.21
C TYR A 58 16.03 -9.82 10.90
N ASN A 59 16.10 -9.62 12.22
CA ASN A 59 17.33 -9.81 12.99
C ASN A 59 17.84 -11.26 12.94
N LEU A 60 16.95 -12.25 13.08
CA LEU A 60 17.31 -13.67 12.91
C LEU A 60 17.84 -13.94 11.50
N ARG A 61 17.17 -13.41 10.48
CA ARG A 61 17.59 -13.58 9.09
C ARG A 61 18.97 -12.99 8.84
N VAL A 62 19.24 -11.77 9.30
CA VAL A 62 20.56 -11.14 9.15
C VAL A 62 21.66 -12.00 9.78
N ARG A 63 21.42 -12.57 10.97
CA ARG A 63 22.37 -13.48 11.61
C ARG A 63 22.61 -14.78 10.82
N ASP A 64 21.56 -15.36 10.26
CA ASP A 64 21.67 -16.60 9.47
C ASP A 64 22.34 -16.38 8.10
N GLU A 65 22.29 -15.14 7.59
CA GLU A 65 22.91 -14.71 6.34
C GLU A 65 24.41 -14.37 6.51
N GLU A 66 24.92 -14.24 7.75
CA GLU A 66 26.35 -14.04 8.02
C GLU A 66 27.19 -15.20 7.49
N GLY A 67 28.12 -14.89 6.58
CA GLY A 67 29.06 -15.87 6.00
C GLY A 67 28.54 -16.65 4.78
N ARG A 68 27.34 -16.35 4.27
CA ARG A 68 26.81 -16.94 3.02
C ARG A 68 27.06 -16.05 1.81
N THR A 69 27.20 -16.65 0.63
CA THR A 69 27.33 -15.89 -0.62
C THR A 69 25.97 -15.41 -1.13
N VAL A 70 25.94 -14.34 -1.93
CA VAL A 70 24.68 -13.73 -2.44
C VAL A 70 23.83 -14.72 -3.24
N GLU A 71 24.47 -15.63 -4.00
CA GLU A 71 23.79 -16.63 -4.82
C GLU A 71 23.12 -17.71 -3.96
N GLU A 72 23.79 -18.18 -2.91
CA GLU A 72 23.22 -19.12 -1.94
C GLU A 72 22.05 -18.50 -1.18
N LEU A 73 22.14 -17.20 -0.85
CA LEU A 73 21.06 -16.46 -0.22
C LEU A 73 19.85 -16.34 -1.13
N LEU A 74 20.04 -15.99 -2.40
CA LEU A 74 18.95 -15.90 -3.37
C LEU A 74 18.19 -17.22 -3.46
N VAL A 75 18.88 -18.34 -3.61
CA VAL A 75 18.28 -19.68 -3.68
C VAL A 75 17.58 -20.06 -2.37
N ALA A 76 18.22 -19.82 -1.22
CA ALA A 76 17.66 -20.17 0.10
C ALA A 76 16.45 -19.31 0.52
N ASN A 77 16.31 -18.13 -0.09
CA ASN A 77 15.28 -17.15 0.21
C ASN A 77 14.08 -17.21 -0.76
N VAL A 78 14.16 -17.98 -1.86
CA VAL A 78 13.02 -18.18 -2.77
C VAL A 78 11.84 -18.79 -2.00
N GLY A 79 10.65 -18.20 -2.15
CA GLY A 79 9.41 -18.68 -1.54
C GLY A 79 9.27 -18.37 -0.04
N LYS A 80 10.29 -17.81 0.61
CA LYS A 80 10.19 -17.33 2.00
C LYS A 80 9.66 -15.90 2.03
N VAL A 81 8.91 -15.59 3.09
CA VAL A 81 8.45 -14.24 3.38
C VAL A 81 9.66 -13.36 3.63
N ASP A 82 9.79 -12.25 2.90
CA ASP A 82 10.84 -11.27 3.12
C ASP A 82 10.44 -10.30 4.25
N PRO A 83 11.02 -10.42 5.47
CA PRO A 83 10.66 -9.55 6.58
C PRO A 83 11.06 -8.09 6.33
N LYS A 84 12.08 -7.81 5.52
CA LYS A 84 12.46 -6.42 5.19
C LYS A 84 11.35 -5.74 4.40
N ARG A 85 10.84 -6.41 3.36
CA ARG A 85 9.74 -5.90 2.55
C ARG A 85 8.45 -5.68 3.36
N HIS A 86 8.19 -6.54 4.34
CA HIS A 86 7.03 -6.38 5.24
C HIS A 86 7.20 -5.22 6.22
N LEU A 87 8.42 -4.98 6.70
CA LEU A 87 8.72 -3.80 7.52
C LEU A 87 8.52 -2.51 6.74
N GLU A 88 9.04 -2.44 5.51
CA GLU A 88 8.85 -1.28 4.62
C GLU A 88 7.35 -1.02 4.36
N HIS A 89 6.59 -2.08 4.06
CA HIS A 89 5.15 -1.96 3.85
C HIS A 89 4.40 -1.47 5.09
N GLY A 90 4.73 -1.98 6.28
CA GLY A 90 4.11 -1.54 7.53
C GLY A 90 4.40 -0.08 7.86
N VAL A 91 5.62 0.40 7.55
CA VAL A 91 5.98 1.82 7.69
C VAL A 91 5.12 2.69 6.77
N ASP A 92 5.01 2.31 5.49
CA ASP A 92 4.22 3.06 4.52
C ASP A 92 2.74 3.15 4.93
N GLU A 93 2.17 2.05 5.42
CA GLU A 93 0.79 1.98 5.88
C GLU A 93 0.54 2.89 7.09
N VAL A 94 1.38 2.80 8.12
CA VAL A 94 1.27 3.62 9.35
C VAL A 94 1.49 5.09 9.03
N MET A 95 2.47 5.43 8.18
CA MET A 95 2.70 6.82 7.78
C MET A 95 1.51 7.38 7.01
N ALA A 96 1.02 6.67 6.00
CA ALA A 96 -0.12 7.13 5.20
C ALA A 96 -1.37 7.34 6.07
N ALA A 97 -1.69 6.37 6.94
CA ALA A 97 -2.85 6.45 7.83
C ALA A 97 -2.75 7.61 8.83
N ASN A 98 -1.57 7.85 9.41
CA ASN A 98 -1.38 8.94 10.36
C ASN A 98 -1.36 10.32 9.71
N ILE A 99 -0.71 10.46 8.54
CA ILE A 99 -0.68 11.74 7.81
C ILE A 99 -2.10 12.15 7.38
N MET A 100 -2.87 11.21 6.83
CA MET A 100 -4.27 11.49 6.45
C MET A 100 -5.13 11.87 7.64
N GLN A 101 -5.00 11.17 8.77
CA GLN A 101 -5.77 11.47 9.98
C GLN A 101 -5.43 12.85 10.55
N VAL A 102 -4.14 13.18 10.68
CA VAL A 102 -3.69 14.49 11.19
C VAL A 102 -4.14 15.62 10.27
N LEU A 103 -3.96 15.47 8.95
CA LEU A 103 -4.41 16.46 7.98
C LEU A 103 -5.94 16.65 8.01
N GLY A 104 -6.69 15.56 8.09
CA GLY A 104 -8.16 15.59 8.18
C GLY A 104 -8.64 16.32 9.44
N ILE A 105 -7.98 16.12 10.59
CA ILE A 105 -8.30 16.81 11.83
C ILE A 105 -7.98 18.31 11.71
N MET A 106 -6.79 18.67 11.22
CA MET A 106 -6.40 20.09 11.07
C MET A 106 -7.36 20.85 10.15
N LEU A 107 -7.79 20.24 9.05
CA LEU A 107 -8.78 20.83 8.16
C LEU A 107 -10.13 20.99 8.85
N LYS A 108 -10.59 19.98 9.61
CA LYS A 108 -11.85 20.06 10.36
C LYS A 108 -11.85 21.22 11.37
N THR A 109 -10.72 21.47 12.03
CA THR A 109 -10.61 22.57 13.02
C THR A 109 -10.55 23.98 12.40
N LEU A 110 -10.20 24.11 11.12
CA LEU A 110 -10.05 25.40 10.45
C LEU A 110 -11.27 25.77 9.59
N VAL A 111 -11.97 24.78 9.05
CA VAL A 111 -13.09 24.96 8.11
C VAL A 111 -14.45 24.94 8.81
N PHE A 112 -14.56 24.31 9.99
CA PHE A 112 -15.77 24.22 10.80
C PHE A 112 -15.52 24.73 12.21
#